data_AF-A0A930QE31-F1
#
_entry.id   AF-A0A930QE31-F1
#
_cell.length_a   1.000
_cell.length_b   1.000
_cell.length_c   1.000
_cell.angle_alpha   90.00
_cell.angle_beta   90.00
_cell.angle_gamma   90.00
#
_symmetry.space_group_name_H-M   'P 1'
#
loop_
_entity.id
_entity.type
_entity.pdbx_description
1 polymer ?
#
loop_
_entity_poly.entity_id
_entity_poly.type
_entity_poly.pdbx_seq_one_letter_code
_entity_poly.pdbx_strand_id
1 'polypeptide(L)'
;VIGCASVLQTIGGLDVMMKYAEKLLRKHPTRVTILAPLTTWFLTVLCGTGHVVYTMFPIIEDISLSKNIRPERPMAVSSVAAQMGITASPVSVAVVSMATILAKEAGITGVAFSIPQILMVSIPSSFLGVLLAAFWSLRRGKDLDKDPECQKLISDPVKRAYVYGGDEGATLQDK
;
A
#
# COMPACT_ATOMS: atom_id res chain seq x y z
N VAL A 1 -20.06 2.70 1.38
CA VAL A 1 -18.60 2.56 1.58
C VAL A 1 -18.12 3.36 2.79
N ILE A 2 -18.27 4.69 2.81
CA ILE A 2 -17.79 5.55 3.92
C ILE A 2 -18.38 5.12 5.28
N GLY A 3 -19.68 4.82 5.36
CA GLY A 3 -20.31 4.33 6.60
C GLY A 3 -19.81 2.95 7.08
N CYS A 4 -19.48 2.05 6.16
CA CYS A 4 -18.89 0.75 6.53
C CYS A 4 -17.44 0.93 6.99
N ALA A 5 -16.68 1.80 6.33
CA ALA A 5 -15.31 2.14 6.73
C ALA A 5 -15.28 2.83 8.09
N SER A 6 -16.23 3.74 8.39
CA SER A 6 -16.31 4.38 9.70
C SER A 6 -16.63 3.37 10.80
N VAL A 7 -17.55 2.43 10.57
CA VAL A 7 -17.83 1.35 11.53
C VAL A 7 -16.61 0.44 11.73
N LEU A 8 -15.91 0.09 10.64
CA LEU A 8 -14.66 -0.69 10.72
C LEU A 8 -13.57 0.04 11.52
N GLN A 9 -13.47 1.36 11.34
CA GLN A 9 -12.53 2.22 12.07
C GLN A 9 -12.92 2.31 13.55
N THR A 10 -14.20 2.52 13.86
CA THR A 10 -14.70 2.65 15.24
C THR A 10 -14.58 1.36 16.05
N ILE A 11 -14.73 0.21 15.40
CA ILE A 11 -14.58 -1.12 16.05
C ILE A 11 -13.09 -1.53 16.13
N GLY A 12 -12.17 -0.76 15.55
CA GLY A 12 -10.73 -1.10 15.50
C GLY A 12 -10.39 -2.23 14.54
N GLY A 13 -11.31 -2.58 13.62
CA GLY A 13 -11.09 -3.64 12.63
C GLY A 13 -9.97 -3.30 11.65
N LEU A 14 -9.82 -2.02 11.29
CA LEU A 14 -8.69 -1.57 10.49
C LEU A 14 -7.38 -1.75 11.27
N ASP A 15 -7.34 -1.41 12.56
CA ASP A 15 -6.13 -1.55 13.38
C ASP A 15 -5.66 -3.00 13.47
N VAL A 16 -6.59 -3.96 13.55
CA VAL A 16 -6.26 -5.40 13.47
C VAL A 16 -5.63 -5.75 12.12
N MET A 17 -6.22 -5.31 11.01
CA MET A 17 -5.65 -5.55 9.67
C MET A 17 -4.24 -4.96 9.54
N MET A 18 -4.02 -3.76 10.09
CA MET A 18 -2.72 -3.09 10.12
C MET A 18 -1.71 -3.84 11.01
N LYS A 19 -2.11 -4.35 12.19
CA LYS A 19 -1.28 -5.22 13.05
C LYS A 19 -0.83 -6.48 12.30
N TYR A 20 -1.71 -7.08 11.50
CA TYR A 20 -1.34 -8.24 10.67
C TYR A 20 -0.38 -7.86 9.53
N ALA A 21 -0.64 -6.75 8.85
CA ALA A 21 0.25 -6.25 7.79
C ALA A 21 1.64 -5.92 8.34
N GLU A 22 1.72 -5.25 9.50
CA GLU A 22 2.96 -4.98 10.21
C GLU A 22 3.69 -6.27 10.58
N LYS A 23 2.99 -7.24 11.18
CA LYS A 23 3.58 -8.54 11.54
C LYS A 23 4.15 -9.28 10.32
N LEU A 24 3.45 -9.22 9.19
CA LEU A 24 3.90 -9.82 7.92
C LEU A 24 5.16 -9.12 7.39
N LEU A 25 5.19 -7.78 7.39
CA LEU A 25 6.32 -7.00 6.92
C LEU A 25 7.56 -7.13 7.84
N ARG A 26 7.36 -7.15 9.17
CA ARG A 26 8.43 -7.37 10.16
C ARG A 26 9.02 -8.78 10.09
N LYS A 27 8.24 -9.79 9.67
CA LYS A 27 8.74 -11.17 9.50
C LYS A 27 9.73 -11.31 8.34
N HIS A 28 9.59 -10.51 7.28
CA HIS A 28 10.47 -10.53 6.10
C HIS A 28 11.00 -9.13 5.74
N PRO A 29 11.79 -8.52 6.64
CA PRO A 29 12.13 -7.11 6.57
C PRO A 29 13.17 -6.81 5.47
N THR A 30 13.92 -7.81 4.99
CA THR A 30 14.82 -7.69 3.83
C THR A 30 14.08 -7.57 2.49
N ARG A 31 12.78 -7.88 2.43
CA ARG A 31 11.97 -7.83 1.20
C ARG A 31 10.88 -6.76 1.24
N VAL A 32 11.03 -5.75 2.09
CA VAL A 32 10.04 -4.67 2.30
C VAL A 32 9.70 -3.94 1.00
N THR A 33 10.67 -3.72 0.11
CA THR A 33 10.42 -3.07 -1.19
C THR A 33 9.43 -3.81 -2.09
N ILE A 34 9.30 -5.13 -1.92
CA ILE A 34 8.30 -5.94 -2.66
C ILE A 34 7.04 -6.17 -1.82
N LEU A 35 7.21 -6.49 -0.54
CA LEU A 35 6.09 -6.85 0.33
C LEU A 35 5.22 -5.63 0.69
N ALA A 36 5.81 -4.45 0.87
CA ALA A 36 5.07 -3.23 1.17
C ALA A 36 4.01 -2.93 0.10
N PRO A 37 4.33 -2.80 -1.20
CA PRO A 37 3.32 -2.51 -2.20
C PRO A 37 2.29 -3.63 -2.38
N LEU A 38 2.68 -4.90 -2.22
CA LEU A 38 1.73 -6.02 -2.30
C LEU A 38 0.72 -6.01 -1.14
N THR A 39 1.21 -5.80 0.09
CA THR A 39 0.35 -5.70 1.27
C THR A 39 -0.55 -4.46 1.19
N THR A 40 -0.03 -3.33 0.70
CA THR A 40 -0.83 -2.13 0.46
C THR A 40 -1.93 -2.38 -0.58
N TRP A 41 -1.60 -2.99 -1.73
CA TRP A 41 -2.60 -3.33 -2.76
C TRP A 41 -3.70 -4.23 -2.19
N PHE A 42 -3.31 -5.29 -1.47
CA PHE A 42 -4.27 -6.23 -0.87
C PHE A 42 -5.20 -5.55 0.14
N LEU A 43 -4.65 -4.71 1.02
CA LEU A 43 -5.43 -3.93 1.97
C LEU A 43 -6.38 -2.94 1.27
N THR A 44 -5.94 -2.31 0.18
CA THR A 44 -6.80 -1.42 -0.60
C THR A 44 -7.91 -2.19 -1.31
N VAL A 45 -7.66 -3.41 -1.80
CA VAL A 45 -8.71 -4.27 -2.39
C VAL A 45 -9.77 -4.60 -1.35
N LEU A 46 -9.38 -4.92 -0.11
CA LEU A 46 -10.30 -5.22 0.98
C LEU A 46 -11.09 -3.99 1.45
N CYS A 47 -10.41 -2.86 1.63
CA CYS A 47 -11.01 -1.66 2.19
C CYS A 47 -11.76 -0.83 1.13
N GLY A 48 -11.45 -1.02 -0.16
CA GLY A 48 -12.05 -0.30 -1.28
C GLY A 48 -11.60 1.16 -1.42
N THR A 49 -10.56 1.59 -0.68
CA THR A 49 -10.06 2.98 -0.70
C THR A 49 -8.53 3.05 -0.74
N GLY A 50 -7.99 4.01 -1.50
CA GLY A 50 -6.55 4.26 -1.56
C GLY A 50 -5.99 4.96 -0.32
N HIS A 51 -6.85 5.51 0.56
CA HIS A 51 -6.41 6.24 1.75
C HIS A 51 -5.79 5.34 2.83
N VAL A 52 -5.95 4.02 2.71
CA VAL A 52 -5.25 3.02 3.55
C VAL A 52 -3.73 3.13 3.42
N VAL A 53 -3.22 3.76 2.36
CA VAL A 53 -1.78 3.99 2.21
C VAL A 53 -1.21 4.88 3.32
N TYR A 54 -1.99 5.84 3.83
CA TYR A 54 -1.50 6.79 4.83
C TYR A 54 -1.21 6.15 6.18
N THR A 55 -1.98 5.12 6.54
CA THR A 55 -1.72 4.33 7.75
C THR A 55 -0.59 3.32 7.54
N MET A 56 -0.33 2.90 6.29
CA MET A 56 0.78 2.00 5.96
C MET A 56 2.13 2.71 5.88
N PHE A 57 2.17 3.98 5.48
CA PHE A 57 3.40 4.76 5.37
C PHE A 57 4.29 4.77 6.61
N PRO A 58 3.80 5.11 7.82
CA PRO A 58 4.66 5.11 9.01
C PRO A 58 5.22 3.71 9.32
N ILE A 59 4.44 2.65 9.08
CA ILE A 59 4.89 1.26 9.27
C ILE A 59 5.96 0.88 8.25
N ILE A 60 5.78 1.25 6.99
CA ILE A 60 6.76 0.99 5.93
C ILE A 60 8.05 1.76 6.20
N GLU A 61 7.95 3.01 6.65
CA GLU A 61 9.09 3.85 7.00
C GLU A 61 9.87 3.25 8.17
N ASP A 62 9.22 2.91 9.28
CA ASP A 62 9.86 2.31 10.45
C ASP A 62 10.62 1.02 10.11
N ILE A 63 10.00 0.11 9.34
CA ILE A 63 10.63 -1.16 8.96
C ILE A 63 11.77 -0.91 7.95
N SER A 64 11.64 0.07 7.06
CA SER A 64 12.67 0.42 6.08
C SER A 64 13.90 1.01 6.77
N LEU A 65 13.69 1.95 7.70
CA LEU A 65 14.74 2.59 8.49
C LEU A 65 15.44 1.57 9.39
N SER A 66 14.68 0.69 10.05
CA SER A 66 15.21 -0.43 10.86
C SER A 66 16.13 -1.38 10.07
N LYS A 67 16.05 -1.39 8.73
CA LYS A 67 16.92 -2.18 7.84
C LYS A 67 17.88 -1.36 7.00
N ASN A 68 18.00 -0.06 7.25
CA ASN A 68 18.79 0.87 6.43
C ASN A 68 18.42 0.81 4.94
N ILE A 69 17.15 0.52 4.62
CA ILE A 69 16.60 0.58 3.27
C ILE A 69 16.01 1.98 3.08
N ARG A 70 16.25 2.60 1.91
CA ARG A 70 15.65 3.91 1.59
C ARG A 70 14.12 3.81 1.62
N PRO A 71 13.40 4.53 2.51
CA PRO A 71 11.94 4.43 2.62
C PRO A 71 11.23 4.98 1.37
N GLU A 72 11.87 5.89 0.64
CA GLU A 72 11.36 6.44 -0.63
C GLU A 72 11.03 5.34 -1.67
N ARG A 73 11.80 4.25 -1.72
CA ARG A 73 11.63 3.14 -2.68
C ARG A 73 10.32 2.36 -2.45
N PRO A 74 10.07 1.77 -1.26
CA PRO A 74 8.80 1.09 -0.97
C PRO A 74 7.62 2.05 -0.90
N MET A 75 7.77 3.25 -0.30
CA MET A 75 6.65 4.18 -0.11
C MET A 75 6.07 4.68 -1.44
N ALA A 76 6.93 5.02 -2.41
CA ALA A 76 6.48 5.49 -3.71
C ALA A 76 5.71 4.42 -4.51
N VAL A 77 6.04 3.14 -4.35
CA VAL A 77 5.30 2.07 -5.04
C VAL A 77 4.06 1.66 -4.26
N SER A 78 4.09 1.74 -2.93
CA SER A 78 2.89 1.52 -2.12
C SER A 78 1.78 2.52 -2.44
N SER A 79 2.09 3.78 -2.74
CA SER A 79 1.06 4.76 -3.15
C SER A 79 0.41 4.42 -4.49
N VAL A 80 1.20 4.02 -5.47
CA VAL A 80 0.71 3.53 -6.78
C VAL A 80 -0.10 2.25 -6.58
N ALA A 81 0.38 1.33 -5.75
CA ALA A 81 -0.28 0.07 -5.46
C ALA A 81 -1.65 0.29 -4.79
N ALA A 82 -1.76 1.27 -3.90
CA ALA A 82 -3.04 1.66 -3.31
C ALA A 82 -4.01 2.16 -4.38
N GLN A 83 -3.58 3.05 -5.27
CA GLN A 83 -4.45 3.54 -6.35
C GLN A 83 -4.90 2.43 -7.31
N MET A 84 -4.00 1.52 -7.67
CA MET A 84 -4.32 0.37 -8.52
C MET A 84 -5.21 -0.66 -7.80
N GLY A 85 -5.13 -0.77 -6.47
CA GLY A 85 -6.02 -1.65 -5.70
C GLY A 85 -7.49 -1.23 -5.76
N ILE A 86 -7.77 0.07 -5.96
CA ILE A 86 -9.14 0.61 -6.03
C ILE A 86 -9.91 0.01 -7.20
N THR A 87 -9.24 -0.25 -8.33
CA THR A 87 -9.88 -0.82 -9.53
C THR A 87 -10.11 -2.32 -9.43
N ALA A 88 -9.41 -3.01 -8.52
CA ALA A 88 -9.56 -4.42 -8.27
C ALA A 88 -10.54 -4.75 -7.11
N SER A 89 -11.10 -3.73 -6.46
CA SER A 89 -12.02 -3.91 -5.34
C SER A 89 -13.48 -3.91 -5.79
N PRO A 90 -14.29 -4.95 -5.46
CA PRO A 90 -15.73 -4.95 -5.71
C PRO A 90 -16.49 -3.91 -4.87
N VAL A 91 -15.92 -3.49 -3.74
CA VAL A 91 -16.53 -2.52 -2.80
C VAL A 91 -16.25 -1.08 -3.22
N SER A 92 -15.31 -0.88 -4.16
CA SER A 92 -14.92 0.43 -4.64
C SER A 92 -16.01 1.08 -5.49
N VAL A 93 -16.26 2.36 -5.21
CA VAL A 93 -17.19 3.21 -5.99
C VAL A 93 -16.77 3.26 -7.45
N ALA A 94 -15.47 3.19 -7.76
CA ALA A 94 -14.97 3.23 -9.14
C ALA A 94 -15.47 2.03 -9.95
N VAL A 95 -15.35 0.81 -9.40
CA VAL A 95 -15.76 -0.44 -10.09
C VAL A 95 -17.27 -0.51 -10.26
N VAL A 96 -18.01 -0.12 -9.21
CA VAL A 96 -19.48 -0.07 -9.26
C VAL A 96 -19.95 0.95 -10.29
N SER A 97 -19.35 2.14 -10.33
CA SER A 97 -19.70 3.19 -11.30
C SER A 97 -19.37 2.77 -12.72
N MET A 98 -18.22 2.11 -12.94
CA MET A 98 -17.88 1.59 -14.25
C MET A 98 -18.87 0.51 -14.70
N ALA A 99 -19.27 -0.39 -13.81
CA ALA A 99 -20.27 -1.41 -14.09
C ALA A 99 -21.64 -0.80 -14.41
N THR A 100 -22.08 0.26 -13.72
CA THR A 100 -23.36 0.93 -14.01
C THR A 100 -23.35 1.66 -15.35
N ILE A 101 -22.23 2.30 -15.71
CA ILE A 101 -22.06 2.94 -17.02
C ILE A 101 -22.11 1.89 -18.13
N LEU A 102 -21.35 0.79 -17.98
CA LEU A 102 -21.34 -0.31 -18.96
C LEU A 102 -22.70 -0.98 -19.10
N ALA A 103 -23.44 -1.17 -17.99
CA ALA A 103 -24.80 -1.70 -18.02
C ALA A 103 -25.77 -0.76 -18.77
N LYS A 104 -25.58 0.55 -18.67
CA LYS A 104 -26.38 1.55 -19.40
C LYS A 104 -26.11 1.53 -20.91
N GLU A 105 -24.87 1.27 -21.32
CA GLU A 105 -24.49 1.14 -22.74
C GLU A 105 -24.70 -0.27 -23.33
N ALA A 106 -25.02 -1.27 -22.51
CA ALA A 106 -25.31 -2.63 -22.96
C ALA A 106 -26.51 -2.72 -23.92
N GLY A 107 -27.42 -1.72 -23.91
CA GLY A 107 -28.50 -1.58 -24.90
C GLY A 107 -28.03 -1.29 -26.33
N ILE A 108 -26.75 -0.90 -26.53
CA ILE A 108 -26.16 -0.55 -27.83
C ILE A 108 -25.21 -1.65 -28.32
N THR A 109 -24.55 -2.37 -27.40
CA THR A 109 -23.50 -3.37 -27.71
C THR A 109 -23.95 -4.83 -27.60
N GLY A 110 -25.12 -5.10 -26.99
CA GLY A 110 -25.68 -6.44 -26.88
C GLY A 110 -24.95 -7.37 -25.90
N VAL A 111 -23.97 -6.85 -25.14
CA VAL A 111 -23.18 -7.60 -24.15
C VAL A 111 -23.35 -6.96 -22.78
N ALA A 112 -23.99 -7.68 -21.85
CA ALA A 112 -24.09 -7.25 -20.46
C ALA A 112 -22.82 -7.67 -19.70
N PHE A 113 -21.94 -6.71 -19.39
CA PHE A 113 -20.77 -6.97 -18.56
C PHE A 113 -21.18 -7.06 -17.08
N SER A 114 -20.95 -8.23 -16.48
CA SER A 114 -21.19 -8.44 -15.06
C SER A 114 -20.00 -7.95 -14.21
N ILE A 115 -20.27 -7.49 -12.98
CA ILE A 115 -19.22 -7.06 -12.03
C ILE A 115 -18.11 -8.12 -11.84
N PRO A 116 -18.43 -9.43 -11.74
CA PRO A 116 -17.40 -10.46 -11.66
C PRO A 116 -16.48 -10.55 -12.88
N GLN A 117 -16.97 -10.29 -14.10
CA GLN A 117 -16.15 -10.32 -15.31
C GLN A 117 -15.17 -9.14 -15.35
N ILE A 118 -15.62 -7.96 -14.94
CA ILE A 118 -14.77 -6.78 -14.81
C ILE A 118 -13.65 -7.06 -13.80
N LEU A 119 -14.00 -7.63 -12.65
CA LEU A 119 -13.02 -7.98 -11.61
C LEU A 119 -12.07 -9.09 -12.06
N MET A 120 -12.56 -10.07 -12.83
CA MET A 120 -11.73 -11.14 -13.37
C MET A 120 -10.59 -10.61 -14.25
N VAL A 121 -10.75 -9.45 -14.90
CA VAL A 121 -9.69 -8.80 -15.68
C VAL A 121 -8.90 -7.80 -14.83
N SER A 122 -9.57 -7.01 -13.99
CA SER A 122 -8.96 -5.94 -13.20
C SER A 122 -8.06 -6.46 -12.07
N ILE A 123 -8.45 -7.55 -11.40
CA ILE A 123 -7.66 -8.16 -10.32
C ILE A 123 -6.30 -8.64 -10.83
N PRO A 124 -6.19 -9.53 -11.85
CA PRO A 124 -4.88 -9.99 -12.31
C PRO A 124 -4.07 -8.89 -12.99
N SER A 125 -4.71 -7.96 -13.73
CA SER A 125 -3.97 -6.86 -14.38
C SER A 125 -3.36 -5.90 -13.37
N SER A 126 -4.12 -5.46 -12.37
CA SER A 126 -3.60 -4.59 -11.31
C SER A 126 -2.54 -5.29 -10.45
N PHE A 127 -2.74 -6.58 -10.12
CA PHE A 127 -1.77 -7.36 -9.35
C PHE A 127 -0.43 -7.51 -10.09
N LEU A 128 -0.46 -7.85 -11.39
CA LEU A 128 0.74 -7.91 -12.23
C LEU A 128 1.41 -6.53 -12.36
N GLY A 129 0.63 -5.47 -12.52
CA GLY A 129 1.15 -4.10 -12.57
C GLY A 129 1.90 -3.72 -11.28
N VAL A 130 1.33 -4.03 -10.12
CA VAL A 130 1.97 -3.79 -8.81
C VAL A 130 3.20 -4.66 -8.63
N LEU A 131 3.18 -5.93 -9.05
CA LEU A 131 4.35 -6.80 -9.01
C LEU A 131 5.49 -6.25 -9.86
N LEU A 132 5.22 -5.86 -11.11
CA LEU A 132 6.21 -5.29 -12.00
C LEU A 132 6.77 -3.96 -11.46
N ALA A 133 5.91 -3.09 -10.91
CA ALA A 133 6.33 -1.86 -10.27
C ALA A 133 7.21 -2.11 -9.04
N ALA A 134 6.89 -3.13 -8.25
CA ALA A 134 7.69 -3.55 -7.09
C ALA A 134 9.07 -4.08 -7.51
N PHE A 135 9.13 -4.92 -8.55
CA PHE A 135 10.39 -5.40 -9.12
C PHE A 135 11.23 -4.28 -9.72
N TRP A 136 10.60 -3.33 -10.42
CA TRP A 136 11.29 -2.16 -10.96
C TRP A 136 11.85 -1.25 -9.86
N SER A 137 11.12 -1.10 -8.74
CA SER A 137 11.55 -0.29 -7.60
C SER A 137 12.83 -0.77 -6.93
N LEU A 138 13.12 -2.08 -6.99
CA LEU A 138 14.40 -2.63 -6.51
C LEU A 138 15.61 -2.05 -7.25
N ARG A 139 15.44 -1.62 -8.51
CA ARG A 139 16.50 -0.97 -9.30
C ARG A 139 16.50 0.55 -9.19
N ARG A 140 15.58 1.15 -8.42
CA ARG A 140 15.41 2.61 -8.34
C ARG A 140 16.33 3.21 -7.27
N GLY A 141 17.30 4.02 -7.68
CA GLY A 141 18.19 4.80 -6.81
C GLY A 141 19.40 4.02 -6.28
N LYS A 142 20.42 4.73 -5.79
CA LYS A 142 21.60 4.15 -5.10
C LYS A 142 21.23 3.64 -3.71
N ASP A 143 21.96 2.69 -3.14
CA ASP A 143 21.72 2.26 -1.76
C ASP A 143 22.01 3.39 -0.75
N LEU A 144 21.43 3.31 0.45
CA LEU A 144 21.57 4.32 1.50
C LEU A 144 23.06 4.54 1.85
N ASP A 145 23.85 3.46 1.86
CA ASP A 145 25.30 3.46 2.08
C ASP A 145 26.11 4.16 0.98
N LYS A 146 25.50 4.46 -0.16
CA LYS A 146 26.13 5.06 -1.33
C LYS A 146 25.63 6.48 -1.62
N ASP A 147 24.79 7.05 -0.73
CA ASP A 147 24.37 8.44 -0.84
C ASP A 147 25.21 9.39 0.03
N PRO A 148 25.96 10.32 -0.58
CA PRO A 148 26.66 11.35 0.18
C PRO A 148 25.70 12.32 0.90
N GLU A 149 24.45 12.53 0.45
CA GLU A 149 23.49 13.38 1.16
C GLU A 149 22.86 12.68 2.36
N CYS A 150 22.55 11.38 2.23
CA CYS A 150 22.00 10.61 3.34
C CYS A 150 23.04 10.34 4.43
N GLN A 151 24.30 10.07 4.06
CA GLN A 151 25.40 10.00 5.03
C GLN A 151 25.63 11.33 5.75
N LYS A 152 25.49 12.47 5.05
CA LYS A 152 25.53 13.80 5.70
C LYS A 152 24.39 14.00 6.69
N LEU A 153 23.17 13.56 6.36
CA LEU A 153 22.02 13.63 7.26
C LEU A 153 22.14 12.69 8.47
N ILE A 154 22.74 11.50 8.30
CA ILE A 154 22.98 10.53 9.38
C ILE A 154 24.20 10.91 10.24
N SER A 155 25.16 11.65 9.68
CA SER A 155 26.36 12.13 10.40
C SER A 155 26.05 13.19 11.45
N ASP A 156 24.95 13.92 11.28
CA ASP A 156 24.47 14.93 12.23
C ASP A 156 23.61 14.24 13.30
N PRO A 157 24.07 14.14 14.57
CA PRO A 157 23.42 13.33 15.60
C PRO A 157 21.99 13.77 15.93
N VAL A 158 21.66 15.06 15.74
CA VAL A 158 20.31 15.59 15.93
C VAL A 158 19.37 15.12 14.82
N LYS A 159 19.84 15.09 13.57
CA LYS A 159 19.05 14.60 12.42
C LYS A 159 18.97 13.09 12.42
N ARG A 160 20.00 12.39 12.90
CA ARG A 160 19.95 10.95 13.15
C ARG A 160 18.91 10.59 14.21
N ALA A 161 18.84 11.35 15.32
CA ALA A 161 17.81 11.17 16.33
C ALA A 161 16.41 11.55 15.83
N TYR A 162 16.29 12.51 14.91
CA TYR A 162 15.00 12.79 14.24
C TYR A 162 14.57 11.66 13.29
N VAL A 163 15.51 11.09 12.53
CA VAL A 163 15.25 10.04 11.54
C VAL A 163 15.08 8.66 12.19
N TYR A 164 15.81 8.34 13.26
CA TYR A 164 15.78 7.02 13.91
C TYR A 164 15.21 7.03 15.34
N GLY A 165 14.97 8.20 15.94
CA GLY A 165 14.62 8.35 17.36
C GLY A 165 13.26 8.99 17.62
N GLY A 166 12.37 9.02 16.64
CA GLY A 166 10.95 9.28 16.89
C GLY A 166 10.29 8.02 17.46
N ASP A 167 10.26 7.93 18.80
CA ASP A 167 9.70 6.83 19.60
C ASP A 167 10.26 5.44 19.28
N GLU A 168 11.10 4.92 20.18
CA GLU A 168 11.31 3.49 20.30
C GLU A 168 9.95 2.79 20.45
N GLY A 169 9.46 2.18 19.38
CA GLY A 169 8.51 1.08 19.47
C GLY A 169 7.08 1.44 19.87
N ALA A 170 6.51 2.55 19.42
CA ALA A 170 5.05 2.64 19.35
C ALA A 170 4.53 1.79 18.17
N THR A 171 4.86 0.49 18.16
CA THR A 171 4.22 -0.46 17.25
C THR A 171 2.73 -0.48 17.58
N LEU A 172 1.87 -0.79 16.61
CA LEU A 172 0.46 -1.00 16.93
C LEU A 172 0.29 -2.12 17.97
N GLN A 173 1.29 -2.97 18.20
CA GLN A 173 1.24 -4.03 19.21
C GLN A 173 1.37 -3.50 20.65
N ASP A 174 1.91 -2.29 20.84
CA ASP A 174 2.09 -1.66 22.16
C ASP A 174 0.92 -0.71 22.56
N LYS A 175 -0.09 -0.58 21.69
CA LYS A 175 -1.37 0.11 21.93
C LYS A 175 -2.57 -0.83 21.76
#